data_AF-A0A855N4Z8-F1
#
_entry.id   AF-A0A855N4Z8-F1
#
_cell.length_a   1.000
_cell.length_b   1.000
_cell.length_c   1.000
_cell.angle_alpha   90.00
_cell.angle_beta   90.00
_cell.angle_gamma   90.00
#
_symmetry.space_group_name_H-M   'P 1'
#
loop_
_entity.id
_entity.type
_entity.pdbx_description
1 polymer ?
#
loop_
_entity_poly.entity_id
_entity_poly.type
_entity_poly.pdbx_seq_one_letter_code
_entity_poly.pdbx_strand_id
1 'polypeptide(L)'
;MIIGNSFSTTSPYLDYGTKNSSDKEDTVKTSQTSDDSSSKNDNKDKKNITQLSDEEKLQVAKLQQRDSEVRTHEASHMAAGAGLTSGADFTYQKGPDSKMYAVGGEVEIDTSPGRTPQETIQKAQQIKRAALAPSSPSPADLKIAANAASMEALAKAQMQQVQQDDSKVKNNNTKNPYNQDAYIPSTIGLF
;
A
#
# COMPACT_ATOMS: atom_id res chain seq x y z
N MET A 1 -16.51 -56.61 5.95
CA MET A 1 -15.39 -56.42 5.01
C MET A 1 -15.30 -54.93 4.76
N ILE A 2 -14.44 -54.23 5.51
CA ILE A 2 -14.26 -52.77 5.43
C ILE A 2 -12.84 -52.54 4.94
N ILE A 3 -12.74 -51.80 3.84
CA ILE A 3 -11.52 -51.58 3.06
C ILE A 3 -10.79 -50.40 3.69
N GLY A 4 -9.54 -50.61 4.11
CA GLY A 4 -8.70 -49.59 4.73
C GLY A 4 -8.07 -48.65 3.71
N ASN A 5 -8.07 -47.35 4.02
CA ASN A 5 -7.35 -46.33 3.26
C ASN A 5 -5.96 -46.11 3.89
N SER A 6 -4.92 -46.51 3.16
CA SER A 6 -3.51 -46.24 3.48
C SER A 6 -3.12 -44.84 2.99
N PHE A 7 -2.58 -44.02 3.89
CA PHE A 7 -1.95 -42.73 3.54
C PHE A 7 -0.48 -42.97 3.23
N SER A 8 -0.05 -42.63 2.01
CA SER A 8 1.35 -42.69 1.57
C SER A 8 1.98 -41.30 1.66
N THR A 9 3.08 -41.18 2.39
CA THR A 9 3.95 -40.00 2.45
C THR A 9 5.02 -40.10 1.36
N THR A 10 5.20 -39.05 0.56
CA THR A 10 6.34 -38.94 -0.37
C THR A 10 6.76 -37.49 -0.51
N SER A 11 7.90 -37.16 0.09
CA SER A 11 8.70 -35.97 -0.21
C SER A 11 9.57 -36.23 -1.45
N PRO A 12 9.74 -35.27 -2.36
CA PRO A 12 10.82 -35.32 -3.34
C PRO A 12 11.85 -34.21 -3.08
N TYR A 13 13.05 -34.63 -2.69
CA TYR A 13 14.30 -33.88 -2.80
C TYR A 13 14.94 -34.27 -4.13
N LEU A 14 15.23 -33.32 -5.02
CA LEU A 14 16.02 -33.46 -6.26
C LEU A 14 16.81 -32.14 -6.38
N ASP A 15 18.12 -32.13 -6.15
CA ASP A 15 19.21 -32.58 -7.03
C ASP A 15 19.10 -32.04 -8.46
N TYR A 16 19.88 -30.98 -8.74
CA TYR A 16 20.28 -30.65 -10.10
C TYR A 16 21.74 -30.21 -10.13
N GLY A 17 22.52 -31.04 -10.80
CA GLY A 17 23.92 -30.86 -11.10
C GLY A 17 24.19 -29.72 -12.09
N THR A 18 25.48 -29.41 -12.08
CA THR A 18 26.25 -28.54 -12.95
C THR A 18 26.16 -28.93 -14.43
N LYS A 19 26.04 -27.90 -15.30
CA LYS A 19 26.78 -27.70 -16.55
C LYS A 19 26.17 -26.52 -17.32
N ASN A 20 26.89 -25.41 -17.42
CA ASN A 20 26.82 -24.59 -18.63
C ASN A 20 28.17 -23.92 -18.88
N SER A 21 28.70 -24.14 -20.07
CA SER A 21 29.96 -23.63 -20.60
C SER A 21 29.68 -22.96 -21.93
N SER A 22 30.48 -21.94 -22.25
CA SER A 22 30.57 -21.18 -23.52
C SER A 22 29.41 -20.24 -23.82
N ASP A 23 29.57 -19.03 -24.32
CA ASP A 23 30.72 -18.13 -24.53
C ASP A 23 30.07 -16.79 -24.90
N LYS A 24 30.60 -15.68 -24.38
CA LYS A 24 30.71 -14.38 -25.09
C LYS A 24 31.34 -13.37 -24.16
N GLU A 25 32.63 -13.15 -24.39
CA GLU A 25 33.33 -11.96 -23.96
C GLU A 25 32.74 -10.74 -24.68
N ASP A 26 32.47 -9.68 -23.93
CA ASP A 26 32.73 -8.34 -24.42
C ASP A 26 33.35 -7.52 -23.28
N THR A 27 34.48 -6.94 -23.60
CA THR A 27 35.45 -6.33 -22.69
C THR A 27 35.18 -4.84 -22.57
N VAL A 28 34.81 -4.33 -21.38
CA VAL A 28 35.09 -2.92 -21.04
C VAL A 28 35.56 -2.76 -19.58
N LYS A 29 36.77 -2.24 -19.53
CA LYS A 29 37.69 -1.85 -18.46
C LYS A 29 37.12 -0.92 -17.36
N THR A 30 37.37 -1.33 -16.13
CA THR A 30 37.91 -0.58 -14.97
C THR A 30 37.66 0.92 -14.89
N SER A 31 36.96 1.33 -13.81
CA SER A 31 37.39 2.42 -12.93
C SER A 31 37.09 2.05 -11.49
N GLN A 32 38.15 1.71 -10.76
CA GLN A 32 38.18 1.63 -9.30
C GLN A 32 38.19 3.07 -8.76
N THR A 33 37.26 3.40 -7.90
CA THR A 33 37.46 4.41 -6.86
C THR A 33 37.12 3.76 -5.53
N SER A 34 38.20 3.51 -4.80
CA SER A 34 38.29 3.20 -3.39
C SER A 34 37.53 4.21 -2.54
N ASP A 35 36.64 3.71 -1.68
CA ASP A 35 36.42 4.28 -0.36
C ASP A 35 36.63 3.18 0.67
N ASP A 36 37.81 3.27 1.27
CA ASP A 36 38.23 2.62 2.49
C ASP A 36 37.54 3.31 3.67
N SER A 37 36.74 2.58 4.45
CA SER A 37 36.86 2.53 5.91
C SER A 37 35.60 2.01 6.59
N SER A 38 35.84 1.16 7.58
CA SER A 38 34.90 0.72 8.63
C SER A 38 34.05 -0.52 8.35
N SER A 39 34.71 -1.68 8.35
CA SER A 39 34.08 -2.87 8.94
C SER A 39 35.14 -3.83 9.48
N LYS A 40 35.76 -3.42 10.60
CA LYS A 40 36.54 -4.31 11.48
C LYS A 40 36.20 -3.92 12.91
N ASN A 41 35.15 -4.53 13.47
CA ASN A 41 35.03 -4.91 14.90
C ASN A 41 33.61 -5.29 15.36
N ASP A 42 32.87 -6.17 14.66
CA ASP A 42 31.55 -6.67 15.14
C ASP A 42 31.49 -8.19 15.36
N ASN A 43 32.62 -8.80 15.74
CA ASN A 43 32.73 -10.26 15.90
C ASN A 43 32.99 -10.71 17.35
N LYS A 44 32.59 -9.92 18.35
CA LYS A 44 32.72 -10.29 19.77
C LYS A 44 31.43 -10.49 20.55
N ASP A 45 30.27 -10.05 20.06
CA ASP A 45 29.03 -10.01 20.87
C ASP A 45 27.83 -10.76 20.28
N LYS A 46 28.06 -11.75 19.40
CA LYS A 46 26.98 -12.64 18.92
C LYS A 46 26.84 -13.84 19.87
N LYS A 47 26.13 -13.66 20.98
CA LYS A 47 25.68 -14.81 21.79
C LYS A 47 24.68 -15.62 20.95
N ASN A 48 24.96 -16.91 20.76
CA ASN A 48 24.01 -17.82 20.12
C ASN A 48 22.84 -18.08 21.09
N ILE A 49 21.63 -18.37 20.61
CA ILE A 49 20.45 -18.66 21.46
C ILE A 49 20.74 -19.80 22.45
N THR A 50 21.63 -20.73 22.10
CA THR A 50 22.06 -21.85 22.94
C THR A 50 22.93 -21.44 24.14
N GLN A 51 23.48 -20.22 24.15
CA GLN A 51 24.35 -19.68 25.21
C GLN A 51 23.63 -18.68 26.12
N LEU A 52 22.33 -18.47 25.90
CA LEU A 52 21.50 -17.55 26.68
C LEU A 52 21.00 -18.22 27.98
N SER A 53 20.84 -17.44 29.04
CA SER A 53 20.09 -17.86 30.23
C SER A 53 18.62 -18.11 29.88
N ASP A 54 17.90 -18.82 30.75
CA ASP A 54 16.47 -19.06 30.50
C ASP A 54 15.65 -17.77 30.54
N GLU A 55 16.05 -16.77 31.34
CA GLU A 55 15.45 -15.43 31.27
C GLU A 55 15.73 -14.73 29.93
N GLU A 56 16.97 -14.79 29.44
CA GLU A 56 17.36 -14.21 28.14
C GLU A 56 16.58 -14.88 26.99
N LYS A 57 16.38 -16.20 27.02
CA LYS A 57 15.56 -16.94 26.04
C LYS A 57 14.10 -16.51 26.08
N LEU A 58 13.52 -16.34 27.26
CA LEU A 58 12.15 -15.86 27.41
C LEU A 58 12.00 -14.44 26.84
N GLN A 59 13.00 -13.58 27.03
CA GLN A 59 13.02 -12.25 26.43
C GLN A 59 13.05 -12.31 24.91
N VAL A 60 13.90 -13.16 24.32
CA VAL A 60 13.94 -13.38 22.87
C VAL A 60 12.61 -13.87 22.33
N ALA A 61 11.96 -14.83 23.00
CA ALA A 61 10.65 -15.35 22.59
C ALA A 61 9.58 -14.25 22.57
N LYS A 62 9.56 -13.37 23.58
CA LYS A 62 8.64 -12.22 23.62
C LYS A 62 8.89 -11.23 22.48
N LEU A 63 10.17 -10.94 22.19
CA LEU A 63 10.54 -10.05 21.09
C LEU A 63 10.17 -10.63 19.73
N GLN A 64 10.37 -11.93 19.52
CA GLN A 64 9.95 -12.63 18.30
C GLN A 64 8.44 -12.59 18.10
N GLN A 65 7.67 -12.84 19.16
CA GLN A 65 6.22 -12.75 19.11
C GLN A 65 5.78 -11.33 18.70
N ARG A 66 6.34 -10.31 19.35
CA ARG A 66 6.00 -8.91 19.05
C ARG A 66 6.39 -8.51 17.63
N ASP A 67 7.56 -8.93 17.13
CA ASP A 67 7.98 -8.68 15.74
C ASP A 67 6.99 -9.28 14.74
N SER A 68 6.56 -10.52 14.96
CA SER A 68 5.55 -11.16 14.11
C SER A 68 4.22 -10.42 14.13
N GLU A 69 3.76 -9.99 15.31
CA GLU A 69 2.51 -9.24 15.48
C GLU A 69 2.57 -7.89 14.74
N VAL A 70 3.65 -7.12 14.96
CA VAL A 70 3.87 -5.82 14.31
C VAL A 70 3.91 -5.97 12.80
N ARG A 71 4.68 -6.93 12.27
CA ARG A 71 4.78 -7.14 10.82
C ARG A 71 3.44 -7.53 10.20
N THR A 72 2.67 -8.37 10.89
CA THR A 72 1.33 -8.77 10.42
C THR A 72 0.36 -7.58 10.45
N HIS A 73 0.47 -6.73 11.46
CA HIS A 73 -0.29 -5.48 11.58
C HIS A 73 -0.02 -4.57 10.38
N GLU A 74 1.25 -4.24 10.13
CA GLU A 74 1.63 -3.34 9.02
C GLU A 74 1.33 -3.96 7.64
N ALA A 75 1.53 -5.27 7.49
CA ALA A 75 1.19 -5.96 6.24
C ALA A 75 -0.30 -5.86 5.91
N SER A 76 -1.17 -5.85 6.93
CA SER A 76 -2.62 -5.71 6.75
C SER A 76 -2.99 -4.34 6.22
N HIS A 77 -2.37 -3.28 6.76
CA HIS A 77 -2.55 -1.91 6.25
C HIS A 77 -2.10 -1.80 4.79
N MET A 78 -0.88 -2.26 4.47
CA MET A 78 -0.34 -2.20 3.11
C MET A 78 -1.20 -2.96 2.10
N ALA A 79 -1.64 -4.17 2.45
CA ALA A 79 -2.46 -5.00 1.57
C ALA A 79 -3.81 -4.34 1.23
N ALA A 80 -4.44 -3.69 2.22
CA ALA A 80 -5.72 -3.01 2.02
C ALA A 80 -5.58 -1.62 1.36
N GLY A 81 -4.42 -0.98 1.52
CA GLY A 81 -4.08 0.35 1.01
C GLY A 81 -3.32 0.38 -0.32
N ALA A 82 -3.32 -0.71 -1.10
CA ALA A 82 -2.56 -0.81 -2.35
C ALA A 82 -2.66 0.45 -3.25
N GLY A 83 -1.51 1.06 -3.55
CA GLY A 83 -1.43 2.29 -4.36
C GLY A 83 -1.68 3.59 -3.59
N LEU A 84 -2.05 3.52 -2.30
CA LEU A 84 -2.20 4.66 -1.38
C LEU A 84 -1.17 4.66 -0.25
N THR A 85 -0.39 3.58 -0.10
CA THR A 85 0.62 3.42 0.95
C THR A 85 2.04 3.57 0.39
N SER A 86 2.92 4.23 1.13
CA SER A 86 4.35 4.42 0.78
C SER A 86 5.27 3.32 1.32
N GLY A 87 4.77 2.41 2.17
CA GLY A 87 5.52 1.34 2.80
C GLY A 87 5.22 1.26 4.30
N ALA A 88 5.93 0.37 5.00
CA ALA A 88 5.87 0.28 6.45
C ALA A 88 7.20 0.74 7.05
N ASP A 89 7.12 1.64 8.02
CA ASP A 89 8.25 2.04 8.86
C ASP A 89 8.22 1.24 10.15
N PHE A 90 9.39 0.81 10.63
CA PHE A 90 9.50 -0.04 11.80
C PHE A 90 10.44 0.55 12.84
N THR A 91 10.02 0.49 14.10
CA THR A 91 10.89 0.74 15.25
C THR A 91 11.42 -0.59 15.78
N TYR A 92 12.73 -0.65 16.03
CA TYR A 92 13.41 -1.90 16.40
C TYR A 92 13.97 -1.88 17.81
N GLN A 93 14.04 -3.06 18.43
CA GLN A 93 14.75 -3.31 19.67
C GLN A 93 15.77 -4.44 19.49
N LYS A 94 16.97 -4.25 20.03
CA LYS A 94 18.02 -5.28 20.05
C LYS A 94 17.75 -6.29 21.17
N GLY A 95 17.71 -7.57 20.85
CA GLY A 95 17.60 -8.68 21.80
C GLY A 95 18.95 -9.08 22.41
N PRO A 96 18.95 -9.92 23.47
CA PRO A 96 20.17 -10.44 24.09
C PRO A 96 20.95 -11.41 23.18
N ASP A 97 20.34 -11.86 22.08
CA ASP A 97 20.95 -12.60 20.98
C ASP A 97 21.59 -11.70 19.91
N SER A 98 21.67 -10.39 20.18
CA SER A 98 22.18 -9.35 19.28
C SER A 98 21.40 -9.19 17.96
N LYS A 99 20.18 -9.72 17.86
CA LYS A 99 19.28 -9.50 16.70
C LYS A 99 18.34 -8.32 16.94
N MET A 100 17.87 -7.70 15.86
CA MET A 100 16.87 -6.63 15.90
C MET A 100 15.48 -7.21 15.67
N TYR A 101 14.52 -6.79 16.50
CA TYR A 101 13.12 -7.19 16.45
C TYR A 101 12.24 -5.96 16.29
N ALA A 102 11.26 -5.97 15.38
CA ALA A 102 10.31 -4.88 15.27
C ALA A 102 9.42 -4.86 16.51
N VAL A 103 9.45 -3.74 17.21
CA VAL A 103 8.63 -3.47 18.37
C VAL A 103 7.62 -2.37 18.11
N GLY A 104 7.58 -1.81 16.92
CA GLY A 104 6.55 -0.87 16.50
C GLY A 104 6.58 -0.75 14.99
N GLY A 105 5.47 -0.37 14.41
CA GLY A 105 5.37 -0.10 12.99
C GLY A 105 4.30 0.94 12.73
N GLU A 106 4.40 1.60 11.59
CA GLU A 106 3.33 2.40 11.02
C GLU A 106 3.37 2.33 9.49
N VAL A 107 2.20 2.46 8.87
CA VAL A 107 2.05 2.57 7.42
C VAL A 107 1.43 3.92 7.11
N GLU A 108 2.15 4.75 6.38
CA GLU A 108 1.63 6.02 5.90
C GLU A 108 0.58 5.76 4.80
N ILE A 109 -0.59 6.37 4.95
CA ILE A 109 -1.70 6.30 3.99
C ILE A 109 -1.92 7.70 3.42
N ASP A 110 -1.91 7.84 2.10
CA ASP A 110 -2.30 9.08 1.43
C ASP A 110 -3.78 9.39 1.67
N THR A 111 -4.03 10.38 2.53
CA THR A 111 -5.37 10.83 2.91
C THR A 111 -5.90 12.00 2.07
N SER A 112 -5.17 12.41 1.02
CA SER A 112 -5.61 13.50 0.15
C SER A 112 -6.85 13.11 -0.68
N PRO A 113 -7.73 14.07 -1.02
CA PRO A 113 -8.87 13.82 -1.88
C PRO A 113 -8.46 13.46 -3.33
N GLY A 114 -9.40 12.92 -4.09
CA GLY A 114 -9.26 12.71 -5.54
C GLY A 114 -9.48 14.01 -6.34
N ARG A 115 -9.30 13.96 -7.65
CA ARG A 115 -9.50 15.15 -8.53
C ARG A 115 -10.97 15.50 -8.71
N THR A 116 -11.85 14.51 -8.57
CA THR A 116 -13.30 14.67 -8.68
C THR A 116 -13.99 14.19 -7.41
N PRO A 117 -15.25 14.59 -7.16
CA PRO A 117 -16.03 14.05 -6.04
C PRO A 117 -16.14 12.52 -6.10
N GLN A 118 -16.31 11.97 -7.31
CA GLN A 118 -16.41 10.53 -7.51
C GLN A 118 -15.11 9.80 -7.15
N GLU A 119 -13.96 10.31 -7.62
CA GLU A 119 -12.65 9.77 -7.24
C GLU A 119 -12.40 9.89 -5.73
N THR A 120 -12.82 11.01 -5.12
CA THR A 120 -12.68 11.22 -3.68
C THR A 120 -13.49 10.21 -2.87
N ILE A 121 -14.71 9.86 -3.30
CA ILE A 121 -15.52 8.82 -2.65
C ILE A 121 -14.79 7.47 -2.68
N GLN A 122 -14.29 7.06 -3.85
CA GLN A 122 -13.57 5.79 -4.01
C GLN A 122 -12.30 5.76 -3.16
N LYS A 123 -11.50 6.84 -3.22
CA LYS A 123 -10.26 6.97 -2.45
C LYS A 123 -10.55 6.98 -0.94
N ALA A 124 -11.56 7.71 -0.48
CA ALA A 124 -11.99 7.74 0.92
C ALA A 124 -12.41 6.36 1.43
N GLN A 125 -13.15 5.59 0.63
CA GLN A 125 -13.53 4.22 0.99
C GLN A 125 -12.31 3.31 1.11
N GLN A 126 -11.34 3.45 0.20
CA GLN A 126 -10.10 2.68 0.24
C GLN A 126 -9.24 3.06 1.46
N ILE A 127 -9.07 4.35 1.76
CA ILE A 127 -8.37 4.84 2.96
C ILE A 127 -9.02 4.26 4.22
N LYS A 128 -10.35 4.34 4.33
CA LYS A 128 -11.09 3.79 5.47
C LYS A 128 -10.87 2.29 5.63
N ARG A 129 -10.89 1.53 4.54
CA ARG A 129 -10.61 0.09 4.55
C ARG A 129 -9.17 -0.21 4.96
N ALA A 130 -8.20 0.57 4.47
CA ALA A 130 -6.78 0.40 4.79
C ALA A 130 -6.50 0.65 6.26
N ALA A 131 -7.03 1.75 6.81
CA ALA A 131 -6.88 2.08 8.22
C ALA A 131 -7.55 1.04 9.14
N LEU A 132 -8.70 0.49 8.76
CA LEU A 132 -9.40 -0.51 9.56
C LEU A 132 -8.99 -1.96 9.25
N ALA A 133 -7.92 -2.18 8.48
CA ALA A 133 -7.55 -3.50 7.99
C ALA A 133 -7.05 -4.48 9.08
N PRO A 134 -6.20 -4.07 10.04
CA PRO A 134 -5.80 -4.96 11.12
C PRO A 134 -6.97 -5.31 12.02
N SER A 135 -6.93 -6.48 12.66
CA SER A 135 -7.97 -6.92 13.61
C SER A 135 -8.06 -6.05 14.87
N SER A 136 -7.00 -5.32 15.20
CA SER A 136 -6.92 -4.38 16.32
C SER A 136 -6.28 -3.07 15.83
N PRO A 137 -7.01 -2.20 15.11
CA PRO A 137 -6.46 -0.94 14.62
C PRO A 137 -6.04 -0.03 15.79
N SER A 138 -4.99 0.77 15.59
CA SER A 138 -4.53 1.73 16.59
C SER A 138 -5.47 2.95 16.67
N PRO A 139 -5.37 3.78 17.73
CA PRO A 139 -6.10 5.04 17.80
C PRO A 139 -5.82 5.99 16.63
N ALA A 140 -4.61 5.95 16.06
CA ALA A 140 -4.24 6.75 14.89
C ALA A 140 -4.99 6.28 13.64
N ASP A 141 -5.08 4.96 13.45
CA ASP A 141 -5.82 4.36 12.33
C ASP A 141 -7.31 4.68 12.41
N LEU A 142 -7.90 4.59 13.59
CA LEU A 142 -9.30 4.97 13.81
C LEU A 142 -9.56 6.44 13.44
N LYS A 143 -8.61 7.33 13.74
CA LYS A 143 -8.69 8.74 13.36
C LYS A 143 -8.63 8.91 11.84
N ILE A 144 -7.72 8.20 11.16
CA ILE A 144 -7.64 8.19 9.69
C ILE A 144 -8.95 7.69 9.08
N ALA A 145 -9.51 6.61 9.61
CA ALA A 145 -10.79 6.05 9.16
C ALA A 145 -11.95 7.04 9.33
N ALA A 146 -12.01 7.76 10.47
CA ALA A 146 -13.02 8.78 10.73
C ALA A 146 -12.88 10.00 9.79
N ASN A 147 -11.65 10.44 9.54
CA ASN A 147 -11.36 11.50 8.58
C ASN A 147 -11.79 11.09 7.17
N ALA A 148 -11.49 9.85 6.76
CA ALA A 148 -11.89 9.31 5.48
C ALA A 148 -13.42 9.22 5.35
N ALA A 149 -14.13 8.81 6.41
CA ALA A 149 -15.60 8.80 6.41
C ALA A 149 -16.19 10.21 6.24
N SER A 150 -15.57 11.21 6.87
CA SER A 150 -15.97 12.63 6.71
C SER A 150 -15.71 13.12 5.28
N MET A 151 -14.55 12.78 4.71
CA MET A 151 -14.21 13.08 3.31
C MET A 151 -15.19 12.43 2.33
N GLU A 152 -15.58 11.16 2.56
CA GLU A 152 -16.59 10.45 1.77
C GLU A 152 -17.94 11.18 1.80
N ALA A 153 -18.39 11.62 2.98
CA ALA A 153 -19.65 12.33 3.14
C ALA A 153 -19.67 13.68 2.41
N LEU A 154 -18.59 14.46 2.54
CA LEU A 154 -18.44 15.74 1.85
C LEU A 154 -18.44 15.57 0.32
N ALA A 155 -17.71 14.58 -0.19
CA ALA A 155 -17.65 14.31 -1.62
C ALA A 155 -19.01 13.84 -2.19
N LYS A 156 -19.78 13.04 -1.42
CA LYS A 156 -21.16 12.68 -1.80
C LYS A 156 -22.07 13.89 -1.92
N ALA A 157 -21.96 14.85 -1.00
CA ALA A 157 -22.72 16.09 -1.06
C ALA A 157 -22.34 16.94 -2.29
N GLN A 158 -21.04 17.06 -2.58
CA GLN A 158 -20.55 17.76 -3.79
C GLN A 158 -21.05 17.09 -5.08
N MET A 159 -21.05 15.75 -5.14
CA MET A 159 -21.54 15.02 -6.31
C MET A 159 -23.01 15.31 -6.60
N GLN A 160 -23.85 15.46 -5.58
CA GLN A 160 -25.26 15.81 -5.74
C GLN A 160 -25.44 17.23 -6.31
N GLN A 161 -24.61 18.18 -5.88
CA GLN A 161 -24.65 19.56 -6.40
C GLN A 161 -24.28 19.61 -7.89
N VAL A 162 -23.19 18.93 -8.28
CA VAL A 162 -22.77 18.85 -9.69
C VAL A 162 -23.88 18.28 -10.58
N GLN A 163 -24.57 17.22 -10.15
CA GLN A 163 -25.67 16.63 -10.91
C GLN A 163 -26.87 17.59 -11.08
N GLN A 164 -27.17 18.40 -10.06
CA GLN A 164 -28.24 19.40 -10.13
C GLN A 164 -27.88 20.54 -11.09
N ASP A 165 -26.64 20.99 -11.07
CA ASP A 165 -26.18 22.07 -11.94
C ASP A 165 -26.11 21.61 -13.42
N ASP A 166 -25.61 20.41 -13.68
CA ASP A 166 -25.64 19.80 -15.02
C ASP A 166 -27.07 19.68 -15.57
N SER A 167 -28.03 19.33 -14.71
CA SER A 167 -29.44 19.19 -15.09
C SER A 167 -30.07 20.56 -15.41
N LYS A 168 -29.69 21.63 -14.71
CA LYS A 168 -30.14 23.01 -15.00
C LYS A 168 -29.54 23.54 -16.30
N VAL A 169 -28.25 23.31 -16.54
CA VAL A 169 -27.55 23.74 -17.77
C VAL A 169 -28.18 23.07 -19.00
N LYS A 170 -28.47 21.76 -18.94
CA LYS A 170 -29.14 21.04 -20.04
C LYS A 170 -30.53 21.59 -20.32
N ASN A 171 -31.32 21.92 -19.30
CA ASN A 171 -32.68 22.46 -19.47
C ASN A 171 -32.69 23.83 -20.16
N ASN A 172 -31.75 24.72 -19.80
CA ASN A 172 -31.64 26.06 -20.39
C ASN A 172 -31.22 26.03 -21.88
N ASN A 173 -30.40 25.06 -22.29
CA ASN A 173 -29.96 24.95 -23.69
C ASN A 173 -31.05 24.39 -24.64
N THR A 174 -32.00 23.61 -24.12
CA THR A 174 -33.20 23.16 -24.87
C THR A 174 -34.31 24.21 -25.00
N LYS A 175 -34.19 25.39 -24.37
CA LYS A 175 -35.22 26.43 -24.36
C LYS A 175 -34.85 27.69 -25.15
N ASN A 176 -34.05 27.57 -26.22
CA ASN A 176 -33.89 28.65 -27.19
C ASN A 176 -34.72 28.42 -28.47
N PRO A 177 -35.97 28.95 -28.56
CA PRO A 177 -36.78 28.87 -29.77
C PRO A 177 -36.52 29.96 -30.82
N TYR A 178 -35.41 30.72 -30.76
CA TYR A 178 -35.18 31.84 -31.70
C TYR A 178 -33.87 31.72 -32.51
N ASN A 179 -33.99 31.10 -33.69
CA ASN A 179 -33.28 31.34 -34.96
C ASN A 179 -33.49 30.07 -35.81
N GLN A 180 -34.26 30.08 -36.89
CA GLN A 180 -34.00 30.75 -38.18
C GLN A 180 -35.33 31.15 -38.83
N ASP A 181 -35.29 31.95 -39.90
CA ASP A 181 -36.40 32.38 -40.78
C ASP A 181 -36.93 33.80 -40.56
N ALA A 182 -36.03 34.79 -40.55
CA ALA A 182 -36.38 36.16 -40.93
C ALA A 182 -35.82 36.47 -42.32
N TYR A 183 -36.54 36.02 -43.36
CA TYR A 183 -36.37 36.52 -44.73
C TYR A 183 -36.96 37.93 -44.81
N ILE A 184 -36.09 38.93 -44.93
CA ILE A 184 -36.47 40.33 -45.21
C ILE A 184 -36.08 40.65 -46.66
N PRO A 185 -37.03 40.69 -47.61
CA PRO A 185 -36.74 41.17 -48.95
C PRO A 185 -36.54 42.69 -48.91
N SER A 186 -35.39 43.14 -49.40
CA SER A 186 -35.03 44.55 -49.52
C SER A 186 -35.86 45.20 -50.62
N THR A 187 -36.86 46.00 -50.25
CA THR A 187 -37.54 46.90 -51.17
C THR A 187 -36.69 48.16 -51.38
N ILE A 188 -35.99 48.20 -52.51
CA ILE A 188 -35.36 49.40 -53.07
C ILE A 188 -36.10 49.77 -54.36
N GLY A 189 -36.56 51.01 -54.45
CA GLY A 189 -36.83 51.67 -55.73
C GLY A 189 -38.11 52.48 -55.78
N LEU A 190 -38.05 53.74 -55.35
CA LEU A 190 -38.92 54.81 -55.83
C LEU A 190 -38.68 55.01 -57.34
N PHE A 191 -39.72 54.95 -58.16
CA PHE A 191 -39.93 55.75 -59.36
C PHE A 191 -41.43 55.85 -59.63
#